data_AF-A0AB33T8I8-F1
#
_entry.id   AF-A0AB33T8I8-F1
#
_cell.length_a   1.000
_cell.length_b   1.000
_cell.length_c   1.000
_cell.angle_alpha   90.00
_cell.angle_beta   90.00
_cell.angle_gamma   90.00
#
_symmetry.space_group_name_H-M   'P 1'
#
loop_
_entity.id
_entity.type
_entity.pdbx_description
1 polymer ?
#
loop_
_entity_poly.entity_id
_entity_poly.type
_entity_poly.pdbx_seq_one_letter_code
_entity_poly.pdbx_strand_id
1 'polypeptide(L)'
;MCPSATSTGSLPVTKPRAESSFDGSPPGYSPCVNRTVIAAEPRLPQPRGPLSGVVIDLLAKGSPSAHPDDVEEMLAAANPYGLDLQLALYVCYELHYRGFSGVDPRWEWDIGLLNLRRRMEEAFLARLESDAGQDSHEYAIAAELDALMREPEDDANLSVHLAEYASWEHMQEYFAQRSIYHLKEGDPQAWVIPRLSGQAKASFVAIEFDEFGGGHGNALHQSLFGDLLAAAGMDPEYLGYLEHAAAESLAAVNVMSLFGLHRALRGAAIGHFAATEITSPPGSRQMVRGLQRLSAPSPCVDFYQEHIEADAVHEEVVRSDVVANLVETEPGLSGRVVFGMRVFRMMEERMAHHLLSSWALGRTSLNRALS
;
A
#
# COMPACT_ATOMS: atom_id res chain seq x y z
N MET A 1 6.40 5.24 78.94
CA MET A 1 7.56 6.01 78.47
C MET A 1 7.29 6.39 77.02
N CYS A 2 6.97 7.66 76.76
CA CYS A 2 7.04 8.23 75.42
C CYS A 2 8.51 8.31 74.98
N PRO A 3 8.75 8.34 73.66
CA PRO A 3 9.32 9.58 73.13
C PRO A 3 8.42 10.22 72.06
N SER A 4 8.52 11.53 72.08
CA SER A 4 7.78 12.57 71.39
C SER A 4 8.16 12.74 69.92
N ALA A 5 7.24 13.34 69.17
CA ALA A 5 7.30 13.68 67.76
C ALA A 5 8.16 14.91 67.41
N THR A 6 8.66 14.92 66.17
CA THR A 6 8.90 16.07 65.27
C THR A 6 8.90 15.50 63.84
N SER A 7 7.86 15.68 63.01
CA SER A 7 7.59 16.81 62.10
C SER A 7 8.54 16.94 60.89
N THR A 8 7.97 16.71 59.69
CA THR A 8 7.99 17.50 58.43
C THR A 8 8.23 16.69 57.16
N GLY A 9 7.16 16.59 56.36
CA GLY A 9 7.08 16.72 54.89
C GLY A 9 8.17 16.13 54.00
N SER A 10 7.78 15.19 53.13
CA SER A 10 7.68 15.41 51.66
C SER A 10 7.56 14.06 50.95
N LEU A 11 6.49 13.90 50.18
CA LEU A 11 6.24 12.76 49.29
C LEU A 11 7.28 12.75 48.15
N PRO A 12 7.74 11.58 47.67
CA PRO A 12 8.57 11.53 46.49
C PRO A 12 7.75 11.89 45.25
N VAL A 13 8.27 12.88 44.53
CA VAL A 13 7.76 13.50 43.32
C VAL A 13 7.46 12.45 42.24
N THR A 14 6.18 12.34 41.88
CA THR A 14 5.73 11.74 40.62
C THR A 14 6.30 12.55 39.46
N LYS A 15 7.00 11.89 38.52
CA LYS A 15 7.42 12.49 37.25
C LYS A 15 6.21 13.15 36.57
N PRO A 16 6.33 14.39 36.04
CA PRO A 16 5.22 15.01 35.34
C PRO A 16 4.91 14.21 34.07
N ARG A 17 3.64 13.85 33.94
CA ARG A 17 3.03 13.39 32.69
C ARG A 17 3.19 14.56 31.71
N ALA A 18 3.83 14.33 30.57
CA ALA A 18 3.86 15.31 29.50
C ALA A 18 2.41 15.56 29.07
N GLU A 19 1.87 16.72 29.44
CA GLU A 19 0.68 17.27 28.81
C GLU A 19 1.13 17.68 27.40
N SER A 20 0.88 16.82 26.42
CA SER A 20 0.96 17.21 25.02
C SER A 20 -0.23 18.13 24.74
N SER A 21 -0.01 19.43 24.84
CA SER A 21 -0.89 20.42 24.26
C SER A 21 -0.96 20.16 22.75
N PHE A 22 -2.10 19.68 22.28
CA PHE A 22 -2.50 19.73 20.87
C PHE A 22 -2.70 21.19 20.47
N ASP A 23 -1.61 21.92 20.26
CA ASP A 23 -1.63 23.18 19.53
C ASP A 23 -0.25 23.36 18.88
N GLY A 24 -0.19 22.98 17.61
CA GLY A 24 1.03 22.97 16.81
C GLY A 24 0.66 22.84 15.35
N SER A 25 -0.01 23.85 14.80
CA SER A 25 -0.08 23.99 13.34
C SER A 25 1.36 24.15 12.82
N PRO A 26 1.84 23.32 11.87
CA PRO A 26 3.15 23.52 11.27
C PRO A 26 3.17 24.87 10.52
N PRO A 27 4.27 25.64 10.62
CA PRO A 27 4.40 26.89 9.89
C PRO A 27 4.66 26.58 8.40
N GLY A 28 3.65 26.71 7.55
CA GLY A 28 3.85 26.63 6.10
C GLY A 28 2.61 26.37 5.24
N TYR A 29 1.52 25.83 5.79
CA TYR A 29 0.38 25.43 4.98
C TYR A 29 -0.67 26.56 4.87
N SER A 30 -0.65 27.30 3.76
CA SER A 30 -1.79 28.17 3.40
C SER A 30 -2.89 27.32 2.76
N PRO A 31 -4.13 27.31 3.30
CA PRO A 31 -5.21 26.48 2.74
C PRO A 31 -5.76 27.15 1.47
N CYS A 32 -5.30 26.70 0.31
CA CYS A 32 -5.86 27.10 -0.97
C CYS A 32 -6.99 26.13 -1.39
N VAL A 33 -8.23 26.55 -1.13
CA VAL A 33 -9.47 26.41 -1.92
C VAL A 33 -9.83 25.05 -2.56
N ASN A 34 -10.99 24.55 -2.13
CA ASN A 34 -11.79 23.43 -2.68
C ASN A 34 -11.16 22.04 -2.63
N ARG A 35 -10.95 21.52 -1.41
CA ARG A 35 -10.58 20.12 -1.23
C ARG A 35 -11.71 19.18 -1.63
N THR A 36 -11.46 18.41 -2.67
CA THR A 36 -12.27 17.30 -3.14
C THR A 36 -12.54 16.36 -1.97
N VAL A 37 -13.79 16.29 -1.53
CA VAL A 37 -14.20 15.24 -0.61
C VAL A 37 -14.07 13.94 -1.40
N ILE A 38 -13.09 13.10 -1.06
CA ILE A 38 -12.89 11.77 -1.64
C ILE A 38 -13.99 10.80 -1.12
N ALA A 39 -15.27 11.17 -1.26
CA ALA A 39 -16.41 10.48 -0.63
C ALA A 39 -17.40 9.89 -1.63
N ALA A 40 -17.02 9.71 -2.90
CA ALA A 40 -17.83 8.93 -3.82
C ALA A 40 -17.34 7.48 -3.82
N GLU A 41 -18.25 6.55 -3.50
CA GLU A 41 -18.03 5.14 -3.84
C GLU A 41 -17.81 5.06 -5.37
N PRO A 42 -16.75 4.40 -5.83
CA PRO A 42 -16.45 4.29 -7.25
C PRO A 42 -17.48 3.42 -7.96
N ARG A 43 -17.59 3.54 -9.28
CA ARG A 43 -18.42 2.63 -10.07
C ARG A 43 -17.70 1.30 -10.27
N LEU A 44 -18.46 0.23 -10.45
CA LEU A 44 -17.90 -1.05 -10.90
C LEU A 44 -17.18 -0.85 -12.25
N PRO A 45 -15.96 -1.39 -12.42
CA PRO A 45 -15.19 -1.28 -13.66
C PRO A 45 -15.77 -2.16 -14.77
N GLN A 46 -15.35 -1.94 -16.01
CA GLN A 46 -15.58 -2.89 -17.10
C GLN A 46 -14.73 -4.16 -16.91
N PRO A 47 -15.30 -5.36 -17.19
CA PRO A 47 -14.55 -6.61 -17.09
C PRO A 47 -13.40 -6.66 -18.11
N ARG A 48 -12.37 -7.44 -17.77
CA ARG A 48 -11.16 -7.66 -18.57
C ARG A 48 -10.98 -9.10 -19.03
N GLY A 49 -11.89 -9.98 -18.62
CA GLY A 49 -11.97 -11.37 -19.02
C GLY A 49 -13.08 -12.11 -18.28
N PRO A 50 -13.11 -13.46 -18.40
CA PRO A 50 -14.15 -14.28 -17.80
C PRO A 50 -14.28 -14.13 -16.27
N LEU A 51 -13.17 -14.10 -15.53
CA LEU A 51 -13.21 -14.08 -14.05
C LEU A 51 -13.75 -12.74 -13.53
N SER A 52 -13.19 -11.63 -14.02
CA SER A 52 -13.68 -10.29 -13.68
C SER A 52 -15.12 -10.09 -14.15
N GLY A 53 -15.51 -10.66 -15.30
CA GLY A 53 -16.88 -10.70 -15.78
C GLY A 53 -17.85 -11.34 -14.79
N VAL A 54 -17.52 -12.53 -14.28
CA VAL A 54 -18.35 -13.23 -13.28
C VAL A 54 -18.49 -12.41 -12.00
N VAL A 55 -17.39 -11.88 -11.45
CA VAL A 55 -17.42 -11.07 -10.22
C VAL A 55 -18.25 -9.81 -10.40
N ILE A 56 -18.04 -9.07 -11.49
CA ILE A 56 -18.75 -7.80 -11.74
C ILE A 56 -20.25 -8.06 -11.98
N ASP A 57 -20.61 -9.12 -12.73
CA ASP A 57 -22.00 -9.51 -12.95
C ASP A 57 -22.69 -9.93 -11.64
N LEU A 58 -22.00 -10.67 -10.77
CA LEU A 58 -22.48 -11.05 -9.45
C LEU A 58 -22.88 -9.83 -8.63
N LEU A 59 -21.95 -8.86 -8.51
CA LEU A 59 -22.16 -7.66 -7.71
C LEU A 59 -23.24 -6.74 -8.30
N ALA A 60 -23.31 -6.63 -9.64
CA ALA A 60 -24.27 -5.75 -10.30
C ALA A 60 -25.69 -6.32 -10.37
N LYS A 61 -25.86 -7.65 -10.51
CA LYS A 61 -27.15 -8.28 -10.86
C LYS A 61 -27.67 -9.26 -9.80
N GLY A 62 -26.85 -9.67 -8.84
CA GLY A 62 -27.25 -10.60 -7.78
C GLY A 62 -27.23 -12.09 -8.17
N SER A 63 -26.92 -12.42 -9.42
CA SER A 63 -26.81 -13.81 -9.88
C SER A 63 -25.73 -13.93 -10.97
N PRO A 64 -24.83 -14.92 -10.88
CA PRO A 64 -23.81 -15.10 -11.90
C PRO A 64 -24.46 -15.59 -13.18
N SER A 65 -23.99 -15.07 -14.31
CA SER A 65 -24.36 -15.57 -15.63
C SER A 65 -23.69 -16.92 -15.98
N ALA A 66 -22.65 -17.32 -15.22
CA ALA A 66 -21.85 -18.54 -15.44
C ALA A 66 -22.21 -19.70 -14.50
N HIS A 67 -22.03 -20.94 -14.97
CA HIS A 67 -22.21 -22.16 -14.17
C HIS A 67 -20.96 -22.46 -13.32
N PRO A 68 -21.07 -23.14 -12.17
CA PRO A 68 -19.90 -23.49 -11.34
C PRO A 68 -18.77 -24.27 -12.05
N ASP A 69 -19.11 -25.14 -13.01
CA ASP A 69 -18.12 -25.89 -13.78
C ASP A 69 -17.31 -24.97 -14.71
N ASP A 70 -17.97 -23.94 -15.28
CA ASP A 70 -17.32 -22.94 -16.12
C ASP A 70 -16.28 -22.15 -15.31
N VAL A 71 -16.60 -21.82 -14.06
CA VAL A 71 -15.70 -21.08 -13.15
C VAL A 71 -14.41 -21.86 -12.87
N GLU A 72 -14.49 -23.19 -12.73
CA GLU A 72 -13.30 -24.02 -12.49
C GLU A 72 -12.39 -24.05 -13.72
N GLU A 73 -12.98 -24.17 -14.92
CA GLU A 73 -12.22 -24.09 -16.18
C GLU A 73 -11.56 -22.71 -16.37
N MET A 74 -12.28 -21.63 -16.04
CA MET A 74 -11.75 -20.27 -16.08
C MET A 74 -10.54 -20.09 -15.14
N LEU A 75 -10.65 -20.60 -13.91
CA LEU A 75 -9.56 -20.54 -12.92
C LEU A 75 -8.33 -21.34 -13.37
N ALA A 76 -8.54 -22.54 -13.93
CA ALA A 76 -7.44 -23.37 -14.42
C ALA A 76 -6.70 -22.74 -15.61
N ALA A 77 -7.39 -21.96 -16.44
CA ALA A 77 -6.81 -21.24 -17.58
C ALA A 77 -6.24 -19.85 -17.22
N ALA A 78 -6.55 -19.31 -16.04
CA ALA A 78 -6.19 -17.96 -15.67
C ALA A 78 -4.68 -17.79 -15.42
N ASN A 79 -4.12 -16.68 -15.90
CA ASN A 79 -2.79 -16.23 -15.47
C ASN A 79 -2.93 -15.55 -14.09
N PRO A 80 -2.25 -16.03 -13.03
CA PRO A 80 -2.34 -15.42 -11.70
C PRO A 80 -1.85 -13.97 -11.63
N TYR A 81 -1.00 -13.50 -12.55
CA TYR A 81 -0.63 -12.08 -12.65
C TYR A 81 -1.38 -11.34 -13.76
N GLY A 82 -2.33 -12.01 -14.43
CA GLY A 82 -3.06 -11.45 -15.56
C GLY A 82 -4.12 -10.44 -15.13
N LEU A 83 -4.38 -9.48 -16.00
CA LEU A 83 -5.33 -8.38 -15.74
C LEU A 83 -6.74 -8.87 -15.34
N ASP A 84 -7.22 -9.97 -15.94
CA ASP A 84 -8.55 -10.50 -15.62
C ASP A 84 -8.66 -10.96 -14.16
N LEU A 85 -7.76 -11.84 -13.71
CA LEU A 85 -7.75 -12.34 -12.34
C LEU A 85 -7.43 -11.22 -11.35
N GLN A 86 -6.48 -10.35 -11.68
CA GLN A 86 -6.09 -9.26 -10.79
C GLN A 86 -7.19 -8.19 -10.65
N LEU A 87 -7.94 -7.89 -11.70
CA LEU A 87 -9.13 -7.03 -11.57
C LEU A 87 -10.23 -7.70 -10.77
N ALA A 88 -10.47 -9.00 -10.97
CA ALA A 88 -11.45 -9.75 -10.19
C ALA A 88 -11.12 -9.74 -8.68
N LEU A 89 -9.86 -9.99 -8.32
CA LEU A 89 -9.38 -9.88 -6.94
C LEU A 89 -9.51 -8.46 -6.39
N TYR A 90 -9.12 -7.45 -7.18
CA TYR A 90 -9.19 -6.06 -6.76
C TYR A 90 -10.62 -5.64 -6.39
N VAL A 91 -11.59 -5.99 -7.25
CA VAL A 91 -13.02 -5.74 -6.99
C VAL A 91 -13.49 -6.47 -5.73
N CYS A 92 -13.08 -7.73 -5.52
CA CYS A 92 -13.40 -8.44 -4.29
C CYS A 92 -12.79 -7.79 -3.03
N TYR A 93 -11.55 -7.29 -3.11
CA TYR A 93 -10.89 -6.63 -1.99
C TYR A 93 -11.51 -5.27 -1.66
N GLU A 94 -11.97 -4.53 -2.66
CA GLU A 94 -12.56 -3.21 -2.47
C GLU A 94 -13.84 -3.24 -1.61
N LEU A 95 -14.52 -4.39 -1.52
CA LEU A 95 -15.65 -4.60 -0.62
C LEU A 95 -15.28 -4.52 0.87
N HIS A 96 -14.00 -4.68 1.22
CA HIS A 96 -13.49 -4.49 2.57
C HIS A 96 -13.03 -3.05 2.84
N TYR A 97 -13.06 -2.18 1.82
CA TYR A 97 -12.68 -0.76 1.93
C TYR A 97 -13.91 0.12 1.70
N ARG A 98 -14.02 0.78 0.54
CA ARG A 98 -15.11 1.73 0.24
C ARG A 98 -16.26 1.10 -0.55
N GLY A 99 -16.09 -0.12 -1.04
CA GLY A 99 -17.08 -0.79 -1.87
C GLY A 99 -17.26 -0.10 -3.23
N PHE A 100 -18.44 -0.30 -3.83
CA PHE A 100 -18.80 0.31 -5.11
C PHE A 100 -20.22 0.84 -5.09
N SER A 101 -20.45 1.92 -5.81
CA SER A 101 -21.75 2.55 -5.94
C SER A 101 -22.79 1.57 -6.47
N GLY A 102 -23.88 1.40 -5.71
CA GLY A 102 -24.98 0.51 -6.07
C GLY A 102 -24.78 -0.97 -5.74
N VAL A 103 -23.66 -1.34 -5.11
CA VAL A 103 -23.41 -2.70 -4.61
C VAL A 103 -23.85 -2.80 -3.15
N ASP A 104 -24.62 -3.84 -2.80
CA ASP A 104 -25.04 -4.08 -1.41
C ASP A 104 -23.80 -4.39 -0.54
N PRO A 105 -23.52 -3.63 0.54
CA PRO A 105 -22.35 -3.86 1.41
C PRO A 105 -22.28 -5.27 2.01
N ARG A 106 -23.41 -6.01 2.09
CA ARG A 106 -23.43 -7.39 2.57
C ARG A 106 -22.68 -8.37 1.67
N TRP A 107 -22.37 -8.00 0.43
CA TRP A 107 -21.51 -8.79 -0.45
C TRP A 107 -20.12 -9.06 0.14
N GLU A 108 -19.65 -8.19 1.05
CA GLU A 108 -18.39 -8.39 1.79
C GLU A 108 -18.30 -9.80 2.41
N TRP A 109 -19.44 -10.34 2.88
CA TRP A 109 -19.52 -11.64 3.56
C TRP A 109 -20.37 -12.68 2.81
N ASP A 110 -20.65 -12.47 1.52
CA ASP A 110 -21.36 -13.47 0.73
C ASP A 110 -20.50 -14.73 0.53
N ILE A 111 -21.07 -15.89 0.83
CA ILE A 111 -20.34 -17.18 0.83
C ILE A 111 -19.90 -17.56 -0.59
N GLY A 112 -20.73 -17.28 -1.59
CA GLY A 112 -20.43 -17.59 -3.00
C GLY A 112 -19.25 -16.77 -3.49
N LEU A 113 -19.29 -15.46 -3.24
CA LEU A 113 -18.21 -14.55 -3.60
C LEU A 113 -16.91 -14.87 -2.84
N LEU A 114 -16.99 -15.12 -1.54
CA LEU A 114 -15.83 -15.49 -0.73
C LEU A 114 -15.19 -16.80 -1.21
N ASN A 115 -15.99 -17.78 -1.65
CA ASN A 115 -15.44 -19.01 -2.22
C ASN A 115 -14.72 -18.76 -3.55
N LEU A 116 -15.27 -17.92 -4.43
CA LEU A 116 -14.63 -17.53 -5.68
C LEU A 116 -13.32 -16.75 -5.42
N ARG A 117 -13.36 -15.75 -4.54
CA ARG A 117 -12.18 -14.99 -4.10
C ARG A 117 -11.10 -15.93 -3.58
N ARG A 118 -11.45 -16.84 -2.66
CA ARG A 118 -10.50 -17.80 -2.08
C ARG A 118 -9.76 -18.61 -3.14
N ARG A 119 -10.44 -19.10 -4.18
CA ARG A 119 -9.79 -19.87 -5.26
C ARG A 119 -8.81 -19.01 -6.08
N MET A 120 -9.18 -17.76 -6.38
CA MET A 120 -8.27 -16.81 -7.04
C MET A 120 -7.07 -16.47 -6.15
N GLU A 121 -7.28 -16.30 -4.84
CA GLU A 121 -6.22 -16.07 -3.86
C GLU A 121 -5.28 -17.28 -3.75
N GLU A 122 -5.80 -18.51 -3.75
CA GLU A 122 -5.00 -19.73 -3.71
C GLU A 122 -4.09 -19.82 -4.96
N ALA A 123 -4.62 -19.55 -6.15
CA ALA A 123 -3.83 -19.51 -7.38
C ALA A 123 -2.77 -18.40 -7.37
N PHE A 124 -3.13 -17.21 -6.88
CA PHE A 124 -2.22 -16.07 -6.78
C PHE A 124 -1.11 -16.32 -5.75
N LEU A 125 -1.46 -16.76 -4.55
CA LEU A 125 -0.50 -17.06 -3.48
C LEU A 125 0.44 -18.18 -3.87
N ALA A 126 -0.05 -19.27 -4.48
CA ALA A 126 0.79 -20.36 -4.95
C ALA A 126 1.82 -19.86 -5.98
N ARG A 127 1.43 -18.91 -6.84
CA ARG A 127 2.35 -18.30 -7.79
C ARG A 127 3.38 -17.39 -7.12
N LEU A 128 2.97 -16.57 -6.16
CA LEU A 128 3.89 -15.74 -5.36
C LEU A 128 4.92 -16.59 -4.62
N GLU A 129 4.48 -17.68 -4.00
CA GLU A 129 5.34 -18.61 -3.27
C GLU A 129 6.33 -19.34 -4.19
N SER A 130 5.89 -19.71 -5.41
CA SER A 130 6.78 -20.30 -6.43
C SER A 130 7.86 -19.32 -6.89
N ASP A 131 7.51 -18.04 -7.10
CA ASP A 131 8.43 -17.06 -7.71
C ASP A 131 9.34 -16.38 -6.68
N ALA A 132 8.85 -16.09 -5.47
CA ALA A 132 9.63 -15.44 -4.39
C ALA A 132 10.37 -16.42 -3.48
N GLY A 133 9.99 -17.71 -3.52
CA GLY A 133 10.54 -18.79 -2.68
C GLY A 133 9.96 -18.82 -1.26
N GLN A 134 9.75 -20.04 -0.74
CA GLN A 134 9.17 -20.28 0.59
C GLN A 134 10.21 -20.44 1.72
N ASP A 135 11.46 -20.78 1.39
CA ASP A 135 12.40 -21.43 2.32
C ASP A 135 13.68 -20.61 2.63
N SER A 136 13.55 -19.38 3.12
CA SER A 136 14.69 -18.73 3.78
C SER A 136 14.67 -19.04 5.28
N HIS A 137 15.75 -19.64 5.76
CA HIS A 137 15.98 -19.94 7.18
C HIS A 137 15.98 -18.64 8.01
N GLU A 138 15.84 -18.76 9.34
CA GLU A 138 15.78 -17.68 10.36
C GLU A 138 16.84 -16.56 10.22
N TYR A 139 17.86 -16.71 9.35
CA TYR A 139 19.01 -15.81 9.21
C TYR A 139 18.99 -14.90 7.97
N ALA A 140 17.93 -14.89 7.15
CA ALA A 140 17.90 -14.04 5.95
C ALA A 140 17.37 -12.62 6.18
N ILE A 141 16.70 -12.32 7.30
CA ILE A 141 16.06 -11.00 7.51
C ILE A 141 17.08 -9.86 7.40
N ALA A 142 18.21 -9.95 8.09
CA ALA A 142 19.26 -8.93 8.00
C ALA A 142 19.77 -8.76 6.57
N ALA A 143 19.99 -9.86 5.84
CA ALA A 143 20.46 -9.82 4.46
C ALA A 143 19.42 -9.19 3.50
N GLU A 144 18.14 -9.44 3.70
CA GLU A 144 17.06 -8.83 2.90
C GLU A 144 16.89 -7.34 3.24
N LEU A 145 16.97 -6.97 4.52
CA LEU A 145 16.97 -5.57 4.95
C LEU A 145 18.16 -4.80 4.36
N ASP A 146 19.38 -5.36 4.48
CA ASP A 146 20.59 -4.78 3.89
C ASP A 146 20.48 -4.68 2.35
N ALA A 147 19.76 -5.61 1.72
CA ALA A 147 19.52 -5.55 0.28
C ALA A 147 18.59 -4.42 -0.13
N LEU A 148 17.57 -4.11 0.68
CA LEU A 148 16.62 -3.03 0.44
C LEU A 148 17.26 -1.63 0.57
N MET A 149 18.29 -1.50 1.41
CA MET A 149 19.02 -0.23 1.59
C MET A 149 19.99 0.10 0.46
N ARG A 150 20.33 -0.86 -0.40
CA ARG A 150 21.28 -0.62 -1.49
C ARG A 150 20.62 0.19 -2.61
N GLU A 151 21.13 1.40 -2.84
CA GLU A 151 20.69 2.19 -3.99
C GLU A 151 21.01 1.44 -5.30
N PRO A 152 20.08 1.43 -6.26
CA PRO A 152 20.31 0.78 -7.54
C PRO A 152 21.39 1.51 -8.34
N GLU A 153 22.44 0.79 -8.71
CA GLU A 153 23.60 1.33 -9.44
C GLU A 153 23.38 1.47 -10.96
N ASP A 154 22.23 1.03 -11.49
CA ASP A 154 21.98 0.85 -12.93
C ASP A 154 21.02 1.89 -13.53
N ASP A 155 21.36 2.44 -14.69
CA ASP A 155 20.56 3.36 -15.51
C ASP A 155 19.22 2.75 -15.97
N ALA A 156 19.10 1.41 -15.95
CA ALA A 156 17.85 0.68 -16.22
C ALA A 156 16.86 0.69 -15.04
N ASN A 157 17.15 1.43 -13.96
CA ASN A 157 16.27 1.55 -12.81
C ASN A 157 15.14 2.58 -13.03
N LEU A 158 13.90 2.22 -12.64
CA LEU A 158 12.74 3.11 -12.77
C LEU A 158 12.93 4.45 -12.07
N SER A 159 13.47 4.46 -10.86
CA SER A 159 13.69 5.69 -10.08
C SER A 159 14.69 6.63 -10.78
N VAL A 160 15.75 6.07 -11.38
CA VAL A 160 16.71 6.83 -12.20
C VAL A 160 16.02 7.38 -13.46
N HIS A 161 15.19 6.56 -14.13
CA HIS A 161 14.43 7.03 -15.28
C HIS A 161 13.49 8.19 -14.93
N LEU A 162 12.74 8.08 -13.83
CA LEU A 162 11.84 9.15 -13.36
C LEU A 162 12.62 10.43 -13.04
N ALA A 163 13.76 10.29 -12.34
CA ALA A 163 14.61 11.42 -11.99
C ALA A 163 15.20 12.13 -13.21
N GLU A 164 15.77 11.40 -14.18
CA GLU A 164 16.59 11.99 -15.24
C GLU A 164 15.90 12.14 -16.59
N TYR A 165 15.01 11.19 -16.96
CA TYR A 165 14.59 11.00 -18.35
C TYR A 165 13.08 11.10 -18.58
N ALA A 166 12.26 10.86 -17.56
CA ALA A 166 10.81 10.85 -17.71
C ALA A 166 10.28 12.19 -18.24
N SER A 167 9.33 12.11 -19.17
CA SER A 167 8.52 13.25 -19.59
C SER A 167 7.39 13.51 -18.60
N TRP A 168 6.65 14.60 -18.78
CA TRP A 168 5.47 14.86 -17.95
C TRP A 168 4.39 13.78 -18.14
N GLU A 169 4.22 13.30 -19.36
CA GLU A 169 3.30 12.20 -19.67
C GLU A 169 3.70 10.91 -18.94
N HIS A 170 5.00 10.59 -18.87
CA HIS A 170 5.48 9.44 -18.08
C HIS A 170 5.14 9.61 -16.58
N MET A 171 5.26 10.84 -16.04
CA MET A 171 4.88 11.12 -14.65
C MET A 171 3.38 10.93 -14.43
N GLN A 172 2.54 11.44 -15.32
CA GLN A 172 1.08 11.28 -15.23
C GLN A 172 0.67 9.80 -15.33
N GLU A 173 1.30 9.02 -16.21
CA GLU A 173 1.07 7.58 -16.26
C GLU A 173 1.49 6.89 -14.96
N TYR A 174 2.65 7.23 -14.41
CA TYR A 174 3.11 6.70 -13.12
C TYR A 174 2.13 7.04 -11.99
N PHE A 175 1.63 8.28 -11.92
CA PHE A 175 0.62 8.69 -10.95
C PHE A 175 -0.70 7.94 -11.11
N ALA A 176 -1.16 7.72 -12.34
CA ALA A 176 -2.36 6.92 -12.60
C ALA A 176 -2.20 5.48 -12.09
N GLN A 177 -1.05 4.85 -12.35
CA GLN A 177 -0.77 3.49 -11.86
C GLN A 177 -0.73 3.42 -10.33
N ARG A 178 -0.08 4.40 -9.69
CA ARG A 178 0.08 4.45 -8.24
C ARG A 178 -1.18 4.90 -7.49
N SER A 179 -2.09 5.62 -8.15
CA SER A 179 -3.37 6.07 -7.56
C SER A 179 -4.22 4.94 -6.99
N ILE A 180 -4.06 3.73 -7.54
CA ILE A 180 -4.73 2.49 -7.13
C ILE A 180 -4.40 2.11 -5.67
N TYR A 181 -3.23 2.51 -5.19
CA TYR A 181 -2.80 2.35 -3.82
C TYR A 181 -2.88 3.67 -3.03
N HIS A 182 -2.22 4.74 -3.49
CA HIS A 182 -2.03 5.92 -2.64
C HIS A 182 -3.32 6.62 -2.22
N LEU A 183 -4.41 6.50 -2.99
CA LEU A 183 -5.72 7.03 -2.58
C LEU A 183 -6.39 6.21 -1.46
N LYS A 184 -5.77 5.10 -1.02
CA LYS A 184 -6.08 4.28 0.16
C LYS A 184 -4.81 3.85 0.92
N GLU A 185 -3.77 4.67 0.87
CA GLU A 185 -2.53 4.46 1.62
C GLU A 185 -2.81 4.18 3.10
N GLY A 186 -2.14 3.17 3.66
CA GLY A 186 -2.35 2.67 5.02
C GLY A 186 -3.54 1.71 5.20
N ASP A 187 -4.60 1.78 4.36
CA ASP A 187 -5.80 0.96 4.58
C ASP A 187 -5.53 -0.57 4.55
N PRO A 188 -4.74 -1.12 3.61
CA PRO A 188 -4.38 -2.54 3.64
C PRO A 188 -3.56 -2.96 4.87
N GLN A 189 -2.66 -2.08 5.33
CA GLN A 189 -1.80 -2.26 6.49
C GLN A 189 -2.59 -2.24 7.80
N ALA A 190 -3.63 -1.43 7.89
CA ALA A 190 -4.50 -1.32 9.06
C ALA A 190 -5.11 -2.67 9.47
N TRP A 191 -5.37 -3.56 8.52
CA TRP A 191 -5.82 -4.92 8.83
C TRP A 191 -4.81 -5.70 9.69
N VAL A 192 -3.52 -5.42 9.61
CA VAL A 192 -2.50 -6.12 10.39
C VAL A 192 -2.58 -5.76 11.88
N ILE A 193 -3.06 -4.56 12.23
CA ILE A 193 -3.15 -4.06 13.62
C ILE A 193 -3.78 -5.06 14.60
N PRO A 194 -4.99 -5.63 14.38
CA PRO A 194 -5.58 -6.61 15.30
C PRO A 194 -4.78 -7.91 15.42
N ARG A 195 -3.86 -8.20 14.50
CA ARG A 195 -3.07 -9.44 14.42
C ARG A 195 -1.71 -9.32 15.11
N LEU A 196 -1.32 -8.12 15.55
CA LEU A 196 -0.09 -7.84 16.30
C LEU A 196 -0.36 -7.64 17.79
N SER A 197 0.68 -7.84 18.59
CA SER A 197 0.71 -7.58 20.04
C SER A 197 2.04 -6.99 20.49
N GLY A 198 2.11 -6.45 21.71
CA GLY A 198 3.36 -5.98 22.30
C GLY A 198 3.94 -4.74 21.62
N GLN A 199 5.27 -4.61 21.66
CA GLN A 199 5.99 -3.45 21.11
C GLN A 199 5.84 -3.35 19.59
N ALA A 200 5.92 -4.48 18.87
CA ALA A 200 5.69 -4.51 17.43
C ALA A 200 4.35 -3.87 17.03
N LYS A 201 3.28 -4.10 17.80
CA LYS A 201 1.99 -3.42 17.57
C LYS A 201 2.06 -1.93 17.83
N ALA A 202 2.64 -1.53 18.95
CA ALA A 202 2.69 -0.12 19.35
C ALA A 202 3.47 0.72 18.33
N SER A 203 4.63 0.23 17.89
CA SER A 203 5.45 0.92 16.89
C SER A 203 4.83 0.90 15.50
N PHE A 204 4.21 -0.22 15.09
CA PHE A 204 3.45 -0.27 13.83
C PHE A 204 2.31 0.75 13.79
N VAL A 205 1.52 0.84 14.87
CA VAL A 205 0.42 1.82 14.96
C VAL A 205 0.92 3.26 15.01
N ALA A 206 2.11 3.51 15.55
CA ALA A 206 2.71 4.84 15.53
C ALA A 206 3.05 5.30 14.11
N ILE A 207 3.58 4.39 13.27
CA ILE A 207 3.84 4.67 11.85
C ILE A 207 2.50 4.89 11.12
N GLU A 208 1.55 3.96 11.27
CA GLU A 208 0.21 4.11 10.65
C GLU A 208 -0.49 5.41 11.08
N PHE A 209 -0.33 5.85 12.32
CA PHE A 209 -0.89 7.12 12.79
C PHE A 209 -0.33 8.31 12.00
N ASP A 210 0.95 8.28 11.64
CA ASP A 210 1.61 9.28 10.80
C ASP A 210 1.08 9.23 9.37
N GLU A 211 0.99 8.04 8.76
CA GLU A 211 0.37 7.81 7.44
C GLU A 211 -1.07 8.34 7.37
N PHE A 212 -1.81 8.22 8.48
CA PHE A 212 -3.16 8.78 8.64
C PHE A 212 -3.17 10.29 9.00
N GLY A 213 -2.07 10.99 8.77
CA GLY A 213 -1.91 12.43 8.92
C GLY A 213 -1.74 12.91 10.36
N GLY A 214 -1.34 12.04 11.28
CA GLY A 214 -1.13 12.38 12.70
C GLY A 214 -2.38 12.95 13.39
N GLY A 215 -3.57 12.51 12.97
CA GLY A 215 -4.86 13.02 13.46
C GLY A 215 -5.38 14.27 12.72
N HIS A 216 -4.68 14.73 11.69
CA HIS A 216 -5.06 15.87 10.86
C HIS A 216 -5.51 15.37 9.48
N GLY A 217 -6.82 15.37 9.23
CA GLY A 217 -7.37 14.82 7.97
C GLY A 217 -6.89 15.54 6.69
N ASN A 218 -6.36 16.75 6.81
CA ASN A 218 -5.71 17.48 5.73
C ASN A 218 -4.28 17.05 5.42
N ALA A 219 -3.65 16.31 6.32
CA ALA A 219 -2.32 15.73 6.16
C ALA A 219 -2.38 14.23 5.90
N LEU A 220 -3.59 13.65 5.78
CA LEU A 220 -3.78 12.27 5.37
C LEU A 220 -3.08 12.05 4.01
N HIS A 221 -2.18 11.06 3.90
CA HIS A 221 -1.39 10.81 2.69
C HIS A 221 -2.29 10.58 1.46
N GLN A 222 -3.45 9.95 1.66
CA GLN A 222 -4.49 9.79 0.63
C GLN A 222 -4.99 11.15 0.07
N SER A 223 -5.17 12.15 0.95
CA SER A 223 -5.56 13.51 0.56
C SER A 223 -4.42 14.22 -0.17
N LEU A 224 -3.17 14.07 0.29
CA LEU A 224 -1.99 14.64 -0.35
C LEU A 224 -1.80 14.09 -1.77
N PHE A 225 -2.03 12.79 -1.98
CA PHE A 225 -2.00 12.21 -3.32
C PHE A 225 -3.15 12.71 -4.22
N GLY A 226 -4.34 12.91 -3.66
CA GLY A 226 -5.45 13.56 -4.37
C GLY A 226 -5.10 14.99 -4.80
N ASP A 227 -4.49 15.78 -3.91
CA ASP A 227 -4.00 17.13 -4.20
C ASP A 227 -2.92 17.10 -5.31
N LEU A 228 -2.03 16.10 -5.30
CA LEU A 228 -1.06 15.84 -6.38
C LEU A 228 -1.75 15.60 -7.73
N LEU A 229 -2.75 14.70 -7.79
CA LEU A 229 -3.46 14.39 -9.04
C LEU A 229 -4.15 15.64 -9.58
N ALA A 230 -4.87 16.37 -8.74
CA ALA A 230 -5.53 17.61 -9.13
C ALA A 230 -4.53 18.65 -9.68
N ALA A 231 -3.39 18.82 -9.00
CA ALA A 231 -2.34 19.72 -9.45
C ALA A 231 -1.70 19.28 -10.78
N ALA A 232 -1.61 17.97 -11.01
CA ALA A 232 -1.11 17.40 -12.26
C ALA A 232 -2.12 17.48 -13.43
N GLY A 233 -3.29 18.11 -13.23
CA GLY A 233 -4.36 18.18 -14.22
C GLY A 233 -5.09 16.85 -14.42
N MET A 234 -5.01 15.96 -13.43
CA MET A 234 -5.59 14.61 -13.44
C MET A 234 -6.86 14.57 -12.58
N ASP A 235 -7.63 13.49 -12.71
CA ASP A 235 -8.82 13.22 -11.91
C ASP A 235 -8.42 12.72 -10.52
N PRO A 236 -8.72 13.46 -9.43
CA PRO A 236 -8.38 13.04 -8.08
C PRO A 236 -9.40 12.06 -7.46
N GLU A 237 -10.46 11.68 -8.19
CA GLU A 237 -11.48 10.77 -7.66
C GLU A 237 -10.90 9.39 -7.31
N TYR A 238 -11.38 8.85 -6.19
CA TYR A 238 -11.00 7.52 -5.73
C TYR A 238 -11.29 6.46 -6.78
N LEU A 239 -10.25 5.71 -7.16
CA LEU A 239 -10.29 4.70 -8.23
C LEU A 239 -10.68 5.23 -9.62
N GLY A 240 -10.56 6.54 -9.89
CA GLY A 240 -10.81 7.12 -11.21
C GLY A 240 -9.94 6.51 -12.33
N TYR A 241 -8.76 5.99 -11.97
CA TYR A 241 -7.84 5.33 -12.90
C TYR A 241 -7.87 3.80 -12.88
N LEU A 242 -8.83 3.16 -12.18
CA LEU A 242 -8.91 1.70 -12.10
C LEU A 242 -8.97 1.01 -13.48
N GLU A 243 -9.70 1.60 -14.43
CA GLU A 243 -9.79 1.04 -15.79
C GLU A 243 -8.52 1.23 -16.64
N HIS A 244 -7.65 2.15 -16.22
CA HIS A 244 -6.39 2.49 -16.90
C HIS A 244 -5.23 1.66 -16.33
N ALA A 245 -5.28 1.31 -15.05
CA ALA A 245 -4.21 0.62 -14.35
C ALA A 245 -3.85 -0.73 -14.97
N ALA A 246 -2.55 -1.01 -15.08
CA ALA A 246 -2.01 -2.25 -15.58
C ALA A 246 -2.19 -3.41 -14.58
N ALA A 247 -2.02 -4.65 -15.06
CA ALA A 247 -2.15 -5.83 -14.21
C ALA A 247 -1.12 -5.84 -13.07
N GLU A 248 0.07 -5.32 -13.35
CA GLU A 248 1.19 -5.16 -12.42
C GLU A 248 0.79 -4.25 -11.24
N SER A 249 0.08 -3.16 -11.50
CA SER A 249 -0.43 -2.25 -10.48
C SER A 249 -1.48 -2.89 -9.59
N LEU A 250 -2.45 -3.57 -10.21
CA LEU A 250 -3.45 -4.30 -9.44
C LEU A 250 -2.82 -5.41 -8.60
N ALA A 251 -1.84 -6.14 -9.15
CA ALA A 251 -1.13 -7.19 -8.43
C ALA A 251 -0.37 -6.67 -7.21
N ALA A 252 0.36 -5.56 -7.34
CA ALA A 252 1.07 -4.94 -6.24
C ALA A 252 0.13 -4.60 -5.07
N VAL A 253 -1.04 -4.00 -5.35
CA VAL A 253 -2.02 -3.64 -4.31
C VAL A 253 -2.78 -4.85 -3.76
N ASN A 254 -3.08 -5.83 -4.61
CA ASN A 254 -3.78 -7.05 -4.21
C ASN A 254 -2.94 -7.88 -3.24
N VAL A 255 -1.61 -7.91 -3.38
CA VAL A 255 -0.70 -8.54 -2.39
C VAL A 255 -0.92 -7.96 -1.00
N MET A 256 -1.01 -6.63 -0.89
CA MET A 256 -1.18 -5.94 0.39
C MET A 256 -2.50 -6.37 1.05
N SER A 257 -3.59 -6.40 0.28
CA SER A 257 -4.90 -6.83 0.77
C SER A 257 -4.94 -8.33 1.10
N LEU A 258 -4.30 -9.19 0.29
CA LEU A 258 -4.13 -10.61 0.56
C LEU A 258 -3.41 -10.83 1.90
N PHE A 259 -2.27 -10.18 2.12
CA PHE A 259 -1.52 -10.33 3.36
C PHE A 259 -2.26 -9.73 4.55
N GLY A 260 -2.87 -8.55 4.38
CA GLY A 260 -3.64 -7.85 5.41
C GLY A 260 -4.85 -8.65 5.88
N LEU A 261 -5.65 -9.22 4.97
CA LEU A 261 -6.89 -9.92 5.31
C LEU A 261 -6.68 -11.35 5.85
N HIS A 262 -5.51 -11.95 5.65
CA HIS A 262 -5.24 -13.33 6.07
C HIS A 262 -4.30 -13.38 7.28
N ARG A 263 -4.82 -13.77 8.46
CA ARG A 263 -4.01 -13.87 9.71
C ARG A 263 -2.79 -14.78 9.58
N ALA A 264 -2.88 -15.82 8.75
CA ALA A 264 -1.77 -16.73 8.48
C ALA A 264 -0.59 -16.04 7.75
N LEU A 265 -0.86 -14.94 7.05
CA LEU A 265 0.11 -14.17 6.27
C LEU A 265 0.60 -12.91 6.99
N ARG A 266 0.29 -12.72 8.29
CA ARG A 266 0.70 -11.51 9.03
C ARG A 266 2.22 -11.27 9.04
N GLY A 267 3.04 -12.33 9.04
CA GLY A 267 4.49 -12.18 8.90
C GLY A 267 4.87 -11.60 7.54
N ALA A 268 4.20 -12.06 6.47
CA ALA A 268 4.40 -11.53 5.12
C ALA A 268 3.92 -10.08 4.99
N ALA A 269 2.82 -9.73 5.65
CA ALA A 269 2.35 -8.34 5.73
C ALA A 269 3.41 -7.43 6.36
N ILE A 270 4.02 -7.85 7.48
CA ILE A 270 5.06 -7.08 8.17
C ILE A 270 6.35 -6.99 7.35
N GLY A 271 6.74 -8.08 6.67
CA GLY A 271 7.89 -8.04 5.77
C GLY A 271 7.69 -7.11 4.58
N HIS A 272 6.51 -7.15 3.96
CA HIS A 272 6.15 -6.25 2.87
C HIS A 272 6.12 -4.79 3.33
N PHE A 273 5.51 -4.52 4.49
CA PHE A 273 5.48 -3.21 5.10
C PHE A 273 6.90 -2.69 5.36
N ALA A 274 7.76 -3.47 6.01
CA ALA A 274 9.15 -3.10 6.24
C ALA A 274 9.90 -2.75 4.94
N ALA A 275 9.67 -3.51 3.87
CA ALA A 275 10.27 -3.22 2.57
C ALA A 275 9.74 -1.90 1.95
N THR A 276 8.47 -1.58 2.18
CA THR A 276 7.85 -0.31 1.75
C THR A 276 8.52 0.87 2.47
N GLU A 277 8.54 0.84 3.81
CA GLU A 277 9.13 1.89 4.64
C GLU A 277 10.61 2.14 4.35
N ILE A 278 11.40 1.07 4.15
CA ILE A 278 12.84 1.21 3.90
C ILE A 278 13.13 1.79 2.50
N THR A 279 12.29 1.49 1.51
CA THR A 279 12.53 1.91 0.12
C THR A 279 11.81 3.20 -0.27
N SER A 280 10.84 3.65 0.53
CA SER A 280 10.07 4.87 0.29
C SER A 280 10.95 6.13 0.26
N PRO A 281 11.76 6.47 1.30
CA PRO A 281 12.57 7.69 1.29
C PRO A 281 13.54 7.81 0.09
N PRO A 282 14.35 6.78 -0.28
CA PRO A 282 15.20 6.88 -1.47
C PRO A 282 14.41 6.99 -2.77
N GLY A 283 13.28 6.28 -2.92
CA GLY A 283 12.40 6.41 -4.09
C GLY A 283 11.81 7.81 -4.21
N SER A 284 11.32 8.36 -3.11
CA SER A 284 10.74 9.70 -3.03
C SER A 284 11.75 10.80 -3.33
N ARG A 285 13.01 10.67 -2.88
CA ARG A 285 14.10 11.59 -3.28
C ARG A 285 14.30 11.66 -4.80
N GLN A 286 14.28 10.52 -5.48
CA GLN A 286 14.42 10.48 -6.94
C GLN A 286 13.21 11.08 -7.64
N MET A 287 12.01 10.85 -7.11
CA MET A 287 10.79 11.45 -7.62
C MET A 287 10.80 12.97 -7.47
N VAL A 288 11.13 13.51 -6.29
CA VAL A 288 11.28 14.95 -6.06
C VAL A 288 12.25 15.57 -7.06
N ARG A 289 13.41 14.93 -7.29
CA ARG A 289 14.38 15.39 -8.29
C ARG A 289 13.78 15.45 -9.70
N GLY A 290 13.07 14.40 -10.12
CA GLY A 290 12.40 14.35 -11.43
C GLY A 290 11.32 15.42 -11.60
N LEU A 291 10.49 15.62 -10.57
CA LEU A 291 9.42 16.61 -10.57
C LEU A 291 9.95 18.05 -10.57
N GLN A 292 11.01 18.33 -9.82
CA GLN A 292 11.69 19.62 -9.86
C GLN A 292 12.32 19.90 -11.22
N ARG A 293 12.96 18.90 -11.85
CA ARG A 293 13.51 19.01 -13.22
C ARG A 293 12.42 19.38 -14.22
N LEU A 294 11.23 18.80 -14.08
CA LEU A 294 10.08 19.08 -14.93
C LEU A 294 9.31 20.35 -14.55
N SER A 295 9.76 21.10 -13.53
CA SER A 295 9.05 22.27 -13.00
C SER A 295 7.59 21.97 -12.64
N ALA A 296 7.36 20.79 -12.04
CA ALA A 296 6.04 20.33 -11.65
C ALA A 296 5.39 21.27 -10.62
N PRO A 297 4.04 21.33 -10.56
CA PRO A 297 3.32 22.04 -9.51
C PRO A 297 3.72 21.59 -8.11
N SER A 298 3.70 22.50 -7.13
CA SER A 298 4.19 22.19 -5.77
C SER A 298 3.49 20.99 -5.11
N PRO A 299 2.16 20.78 -5.22
CA PRO A 299 1.54 19.62 -4.57
C PRO A 299 2.05 18.28 -5.10
N CYS A 300 2.55 18.23 -6.34
CA CYS A 300 3.20 17.02 -6.86
C CYS A 300 4.51 16.73 -6.14
N VAL A 301 5.28 17.76 -5.81
CA VAL A 301 6.54 17.65 -5.07
C VAL A 301 6.28 17.37 -3.59
N ASP A 302 5.33 18.09 -3.00
CA ASP A 302 5.02 18.06 -1.56
C ASP A 302 4.66 16.64 -1.09
N PHE A 303 3.86 15.89 -1.86
CA PHE A 303 3.52 14.49 -1.54
C PHE A 303 4.77 13.61 -1.33
N TYR A 304 5.73 13.64 -2.26
CA TYR A 304 6.94 12.84 -2.13
C TYR A 304 7.93 13.43 -1.13
N GLN A 305 7.91 14.75 -0.93
CA GLN A 305 8.74 15.39 0.09
C GLN A 305 8.35 14.92 1.50
N GLU A 306 7.05 14.77 1.77
CA GLU A 306 6.55 14.23 3.04
C GLU A 306 7.17 12.85 3.35
N HIS A 307 7.17 11.95 2.35
CA HIS A 307 7.76 10.60 2.45
C HIS A 307 9.31 10.59 2.53
N ILE A 308 9.98 11.73 2.41
CA ILE A 308 11.42 11.83 2.71
C ILE A 308 11.62 12.17 4.19
N GLU A 309 10.76 13.03 4.73
CA GLU A 309 10.88 13.59 6.08
C GLU A 309 10.29 12.67 7.15
N ALA A 310 9.09 12.13 6.90
CA ALA A 310 8.42 11.17 7.77
C ALA A 310 9.19 9.83 7.83
N ASP A 311 9.51 9.26 6.68
CA ASP A 311 9.95 7.86 6.59
C ASP A 311 11.40 7.62 7.04
N ALA A 312 12.22 8.68 7.15
CA ALA A 312 13.58 8.56 7.68
C ALA A 312 13.57 8.09 9.15
N VAL A 313 12.51 8.39 9.91
CA VAL A 313 12.29 7.87 11.26
C VAL A 313 11.64 6.48 11.20
N HIS A 314 10.74 6.26 10.24
CA HIS A 314 10.04 4.97 10.08
C HIS A 314 11.00 3.82 9.76
N GLU A 315 12.04 4.05 8.94
CA GLU A 315 13.03 3.03 8.57
C GLU A 315 13.64 2.32 9.80
N GLU A 316 14.15 3.08 10.77
CA GLU A 316 14.79 2.49 11.95
C GLU A 316 13.75 1.88 12.90
N VAL A 317 12.58 2.51 13.05
CA VAL A 317 11.48 2.00 13.89
C VAL A 317 10.94 0.68 13.34
N VAL A 318 10.73 0.57 12.02
CA VAL A 318 10.21 -0.66 11.42
C VAL A 318 11.21 -1.81 11.57
N ARG A 319 12.50 -1.53 11.43
CA ARG A 319 13.54 -2.55 11.56
C ARG A 319 13.66 -3.04 13.00
N SER A 320 13.85 -2.11 13.93
CA SER A 320 14.22 -2.41 15.31
C SER A 320 13.00 -2.75 16.17
N ASP A 321 11.92 -1.97 16.07
CA ASP A 321 10.78 -2.13 16.98
C ASP A 321 9.64 -2.97 16.41
N VAL A 322 9.50 -3.06 15.09
CA VAL A 322 8.45 -3.86 14.45
C VAL A 322 8.98 -5.25 14.06
N VAL A 323 9.94 -5.33 13.14
CA VAL A 323 10.43 -6.61 12.59
C VAL A 323 11.20 -7.40 13.64
N ALA A 324 12.23 -6.82 14.27
CA ALA A 324 13.03 -7.56 15.24
C ALA A 324 12.20 -8.00 16.45
N ASN A 325 11.32 -7.12 16.97
CA ASN A 325 10.46 -7.48 18.09
C ASN A 325 9.44 -8.59 17.75
N LEU A 326 8.84 -8.53 16.55
CA LEU A 326 7.93 -9.58 16.09
C LEU A 326 8.63 -10.94 16.03
N VAL A 327 9.84 -10.97 15.47
CA VAL A 327 10.59 -12.22 15.29
C VAL A 327 11.17 -12.72 16.61
N GLU A 328 11.58 -11.84 17.53
CA GLU A 328 11.98 -12.25 18.88
C GLU A 328 10.81 -12.90 19.64
N THR A 329 9.61 -12.34 19.52
CA THR A 329 8.41 -12.83 20.21
C THR A 329 7.78 -14.05 19.53
N GLU A 330 7.82 -14.09 18.19
CA GLU A 330 7.24 -15.15 17.35
C GLU A 330 8.24 -15.64 16.28
N PRO A 331 9.31 -16.38 16.66
CA PRO A 331 10.39 -16.76 15.73
C PRO A 331 9.93 -17.53 14.49
N GLY A 332 8.83 -18.29 14.61
CA GLY A 332 8.22 -19.02 13.50
C GLY A 332 7.67 -18.14 12.36
N LEU A 333 7.61 -16.82 12.53
CA LEU A 333 7.21 -15.89 11.47
C LEU A 333 8.37 -15.44 10.57
N SER A 334 9.62 -15.71 10.94
CA SER A 334 10.82 -15.21 10.22
C SER A 334 10.78 -15.49 8.71
N GLY A 335 10.46 -16.72 8.31
CA GLY A 335 10.37 -17.09 6.90
C GLY A 335 9.26 -16.34 6.16
N ARG A 336 8.14 -16.06 6.84
CA ARG A 336 7.04 -15.28 6.26
C ARG A 336 7.40 -13.79 6.14
N VAL A 337 8.17 -13.23 7.06
CA VAL A 337 8.69 -11.85 6.95
C VAL A 337 9.58 -11.73 5.71
N VAL A 338 10.54 -12.63 5.53
CA VAL A 338 11.40 -12.63 4.34
C VAL A 338 10.58 -12.81 3.05
N PHE A 339 9.62 -13.73 3.05
CA PHE A 339 8.71 -13.91 1.91
C PHE A 339 7.98 -12.60 1.57
N GLY A 340 7.49 -11.86 2.56
CA GLY A 340 6.87 -10.55 2.37
C GLY A 340 7.79 -9.53 1.69
N MET A 341 9.03 -9.40 2.17
CA MET A 341 10.05 -8.49 1.59
C MET A 341 10.36 -8.84 0.14
N ARG A 342 10.50 -10.14 -0.17
CA ARG A 342 10.79 -10.61 -1.53
C ARG A 342 9.61 -10.39 -2.48
N VAL A 343 8.40 -10.63 -2.01
CA VAL A 343 7.19 -10.37 -2.81
C VAL A 343 7.07 -8.89 -3.13
N PHE A 344 7.30 -7.99 -2.16
CA PHE A 344 7.33 -6.55 -2.41
C PHE A 344 8.31 -6.20 -3.54
N ARG A 345 9.58 -6.61 -3.41
CA ARG A 345 10.62 -6.34 -4.42
C ARG A 345 10.22 -6.89 -5.80
N MET A 346 9.69 -8.11 -5.83
CA MET A 346 9.24 -8.75 -7.08
C MET A 346 8.09 -7.97 -7.74
N MET A 347 7.12 -7.47 -6.97
CA MET A 347 6.01 -6.67 -7.54
C MET A 347 6.52 -5.33 -8.08
N GLU A 348 7.40 -4.65 -7.35
CA GLU A 348 8.02 -3.39 -7.79
C GLU A 348 8.88 -3.58 -9.05
N GLU A 349 9.64 -4.68 -9.14
CA GLU A 349 10.42 -5.03 -10.34
C GLU A 349 9.52 -5.29 -11.56
N ARG A 350 8.38 -5.96 -11.37
CA ARG A 350 7.40 -6.19 -12.45
C ARG A 350 6.80 -4.88 -12.93
N MET A 351 6.41 -4.00 -12.02
CA MET A 351 5.92 -2.67 -12.35
C MET A 351 6.96 -1.87 -13.13
N ALA A 352 8.18 -1.79 -12.61
CA ALA A 352 9.29 -1.08 -13.25
C ALA A 352 9.55 -1.59 -14.66
N HIS A 353 9.62 -2.92 -14.83
CA HIS A 353 9.80 -3.53 -16.14
C HIS A 353 8.67 -3.16 -17.11
N HIS A 354 7.41 -3.20 -16.67
CA HIS A 354 6.25 -2.87 -17.50
C HIS A 354 6.26 -1.40 -17.96
N LEU A 355 6.49 -0.47 -17.02
CA LEU A 355 6.58 0.97 -17.30
C LEU A 355 7.72 1.27 -18.30
N LEU A 356 8.94 0.85 -17.95
CA LEU A 356 10.13 1.12 -18.76
C LEU A 356 10.04 0.50 -20.15
N SER A 357 9.54 -0.74 -20.26
CA SER A 357 9.38 -1.41 -21.55
C SER A 357 8.32 -0.76 -22.43
N SER A 358 7.23 -0.26 -21.83
CA SER A 358 6.19 0.46 -22.56
C SER A 358 6.72 1.77 -23.12
N TRP A 359 7.39 2.56 -22.29
CA TRP A 359 7.98 3.85 -22.66
C TRP A 359 9.12 3.71 -23.67
N ALA A 360 9.98 2.70 -23.53
CA ALA A 360 11.04 2.42 -24.50
C ALA A 360 10.49 2.09 -25.91
N LEU A 361 9.26 1.56 -25.98
CA LEU A 361 8.55 1.30 -27.24
C LEU A 361 7.68 2.48 -27.72
N GLY A 362 7.71 3.62 -27.02
CA GLY A 362 6.89 4.79 -27.33
C GLY A 362 5.38 4.54 -27.19
N ARG A 363 4.98 3.64 -26.29
CA ARG A 363 3.58 3.32 -26.01
C ARG A 363 3.23 3.68 -24.56
N THR A 364 1.95 3.93 -24.32
CA THR A 364 1.45 4.11 -22.96
C THR A 364 1.66 2.85 -22.13
N SER A 365 2.00 3.02 -20.86
CA SER A 365 2.03 1.95 -19.86
C SER A 365 0.64 1.61 -19.32
N LEU A 366 -0.37 2.41 -19.63
CA LEU A 366 -1.75 2.18 -19.21
C LEU A 366 -2.47 1.26 -20.18
N ASN A 367 -3.51 0.57 -19.69
CA ASN A 367 -4.43 -0.21 -20.54
C ASN A 367 -5.20 0.67 -21.54
N ARG A 368 -5.35 1.95 -21.20
CA ARG A 368 -5.92 2.99 -22.05
C ARG A 368 -5.14 4.27 -21.81
N ALA A 369 -4.76 4.97 -22.88
CA ALA A 369 -4.06 6.25 -22.75
C ALA A 369 -4.93 7.28 -22.02
N LEU A 370 -4.27 8.19 -21.28
CA LEU A 370 -4.90 9.36 -20.69
C LEU A 370 -5.47 10.24 -21.83
N SER A 371 -6.67 10.78 -21.60
CA SER A 371 -7.42 11.57 -22.60
C SER A 371 -7.10 13.05 -22.56
#